data_AF-A0A7W1MS58-F1
#
_entry.id   AF-A0A7W1MS58-F1
#
_cell.length_a   1.000
_cell.length_b   1.000
_cell.length_c   1.000
_cell.angle_alpha   90.00
_cell.angle_beta   90.00
_cell.angle_gamma   90.00
#
_symmetry.space_group_name_H-M   'P 1'
#
loop_
_entity.id
_entity.type
_entity.pdbx_description
1 polymer ?
#
loop_
_entity_poly.entity_id
_entity_poly.type
_entity_poly.pdbx_seq_one_letter_code
_entity_poly.pdbx_strand_id
1 'polypeptide(L)'
;MTRYVVGDFESASRADLRKIGAWKYAADMSTFMLCLSLKVITDGRPAPSFCLSEKAIHALDPRLVELVNDPTVIFLAHNAGFEQAMWRFHMEPIGYAPLPPERWHDTMATAAMKALPLGLDALVSALELPVKKDMDGHRHMLIMCKPDRYGGWSHHNEFNLEKLYEYCNADCDAQYGTYTATKGLGASERETWVLDQKINQRGIKIDREFIHACINV
;
A
#
# COMPACT_ATOMS: atom_id res chain seq x y z
N MET A 1 11.34 21.91 -5.61
CA MET A 1 11.10 20.82 -6.58
C MET A 1 9.97 20.00 -6.02
N THR A 2 8.92 19.71 -6.80
CA THR A 2 7.81 18.90 -6.27
C THR A 2 8.06 17.45 -6.63
N ARG A 3 8.18 16.57 -5.61
CA ARG A 3 8.43 15.15 -5.82
C ARG A 3 7.35 14.31 -5.17
N TYR A 4 6.82 13.40 -5.96
CA TYR A 4 5.82 12.43 -5.56
C TYR A 4 6.33 11.03 -5.86
N VAL A 5 5.93 10.06 -5.04
CA VAL A 5 6.25 8.65 -5.26
C VAL A 5 4.96 7.87 -5.13
N VAL A 6 4.49 7.24 -6.20
CA VAL A 6 3.45 6.21 -6.05
C VAL A 6 4.14 4.94 -5.55
N GLY A 7 3.58 4.33 -4.51
CA GLY A 7 4.10 3.10 -3.93
C GLY A 7 2.99 2.06 -3.79
N ASP A 8 3.32 0.82 -4.13
CA ASP A 8 2.41 -0.31 -4.04
C ASP A 8 3.15 -1.53 -3.45
N PHE A 9 2.62 -2.09 -2.37
CA PHE A 9 3.22 -3.25 -1.71
C PHE A 9 2.48 -4.52 -2.10
N GLU A 10 3.24 -5.55 -2.44
CA GLU A 10 2.73 -6.92 -2.45
C GLU A 10 3.26 -7.69 -1.26
N SER A 11 2.38 -8.44 -0.60
CA SER A 11 2.69 -9.15 0.62
C SER A 11 2.04 -10.52 0.64
N ALA A 12 2.53 -11.38 1.52
CA ALA A 12 1.93 -12.68 1.77
C ALA A 12 1.77 -12.93 3.27
N SER A 13 0.72 -13.66 3.64
CA SER A 13 0.44 -14.01 5.04
C SER A 13 -0.43 -15.25 5.16
N ARG A 14 -0.40 -15.90 6.32
CA ARG A 14 -1.43 -16.89 6.70
C ARG A 14 -2.69 -16.20 7.20
N ALA A 15 -2.61 -14.94 7.60
CA ALA A 15 -3.73 -14.16 8.07
C ALA A 15 -4.60 -13.65 6.91
N ASP A 16 -5.92 -13.59 7.12
CA ASP A 16 -6.86 -13.09 6.12
C ASP A 16 -7.07 -11.57 6.29
N LEU A 17 -6.40 -10.79 5.43
CA LEU A 17 -6.47 -9.32 5.41
C LEU A 17 -7.91 -8.80 5.50
N ARG A 18 -8.86 -9.42 4.78
CA ARG A 18 -10.25 -8.95 4.72
C ARG A 18 -11.01 -9.19 6.01
N LYS A 19 -10.58 -10.15 6.83
CA LYS A 19 -11.21 -10.46 8.12
C LYS A 19 -10.65 -9.63 9.26
N ILE A 20 -9.35 -9.33 9.22
CA ILE A 20 -8.66 -8.73 10.38
C ILE A 20 -8.23 -7.28 10.16
N GLY A 21 -8.25 -6.79 8.91
CA GLY A 21 -7.83 -5.44 8.54
C GLY A 21 -6.31 -5.28 8.44
N ALA A 22 -5.88 -4.21 7.77
CA ALA A 22 -4.49 -3.96 7.39
C ALA A 22 -3.51 -3.96 8.57
N TRP A 23 -3.84 -3.28 9.66
CA TRP A 23 -2.94 -3.14 10.81
C TRP A 23 -2.67 -4.47 11.53
N LYS A 24 -3.70 -5.30 11.73
CA LYS A 24 -3.50 -6.63 12.32
C LYS A 24 -2.83 -7.58 11.35
N TYR A 25 -3.14 -7.47 10.06
CA TYR A 25 -2.49 -8.24 9.02
C TYR A 25 -0.99 -7.94 8.95
N ALA A 26 -0.58 -6.67 8.85
CA ALA A 26 0.83 -6.28 8.79
C ALA A 26 1.60 -6.63 10.09
N ALA A 27 0.93 -6.59 11.25
CA ALA A 27 1.53 -7.00 12.52
C ALA A 27 1.58 -8.53 12.74
N ASP A 28 0.91 -9.32 11.90
CA ASP A 28 0.90 -10.78 12.05
C ASP A 28 2.28 -11.35 11.74
N MET A 29 2.75 -12.27 12.59
CA MET A 29 4.09 -12.87 12.48
C MET A 29 4.28 -13.71 11.21
N SER A 30 3.20 -14.07 10.54
CA SER A 30 3.25 -14.79 9.26
C SER A 30 3.27 -13.87 8.04
N THR A 31 3.13 -12.57 8.22
CA THR A 31 3.15 -11.58 7.14
C THR A 31 4.57 -11.21 6.76
N PHE A 32 4.84 -11.14 5.46
CA PHE A 32 6.10 -10.67 4.89
C PHE A 32 5.88 -9.99 3.54
N MET A 33 6.83 -9.15 3.15
CA MET A 33 6.79 -8.43 1.87
C MET A 33 7.30 -9.33 0.75
N LEU A 34 6.63 -9.29 -0.40
CA LEU A 34 7.10 -9.90 -1.64
C LEU A 34 7.86 -8.87 -2.47
N CYS A 35 7.28 -7.67 -2.61
CA CYS A 35 7.91 -6.55 -3.29
C CYS A 35 7.27 -5.20 -2.96
N LEU A 36 7.92 -4.14 -3.46
CA LEU A 36 7.43 -2.77 -3.46
C LEU A 36 7.66 -2.17 -4.85
N SER A 37 6.60 -1.88 -5.59
CA SER A 37 6.71 -1.07 -6.80
C SER A 37 6.71 0.42 -6.46
N LEU A 38 7.51 1.18 -7.21
CA LEU A 38 7.69 2.61 -7.06
C LEU A 38 7.60 3.31 -8.41
N LYS A 39 6.85 4.40 -8.45
CA LYS A 39 6.86 5.35 -9.56
C LYS A 39 7.20 6.73 -9.05
N VAL A 40 8.35 7.26 -9.47
CA VAL A 40 8.82 8.59 -9.05
C VAL A 40 8.35 9.63 -10.06
N ILE A 41 7.74 10.70 -9.56
CA ILE A 41 7.31 11.86 -10.35
C ILE A 41 8.07 13.07 -9.84
N THR A 42 8.75 13.76 -10.75
CA THR A 42 9.55 14.95 -10.45
C THR A 42 9.06 16.10 -11.30
N ASP A 43 8.57 17.17 -10.66
CA ASP A 43 7.99 18.35 -11.32
C ASP A 43 6.95 17.99 -12.40
N GLY A 44 6.06 17.04 -12.06
CA GLY A 44 4.99 16.56 -12.92
C GLY A 44 5.43 15.59 -14.03
N ARG A 45 6.71 15.19 -14.06
CA ARG A 45 7.24 14.24 -15.05
C ARG A 45 7.38 12.85 -14.42
N PRO A 46 6.59 11.85 -14.85
CA PRO A 46 6.69 10.50 -14.34
C PRO A 46 7.90 9.76 -14.94
N ALA A 47 8.68 9.08 -14.10
CA ALA A 47 9.62 8.05 -14.52
C ALA A 47 8.89 6.71 -14.75
N PRO A 48 9.50 5.75 -15.47
CA PRO A 48 9.02 4.36 -15.48
C PRO A 48 8.93 3.80 -14.06
N SER A 49 7.89 3.01 -13.81
CA SER A 49 7.76 2.28 -12.56
C SER A 49 8.86 1.22 -12.46
N PHE A 50 9.36 0.97 -11.25
CA PHE A 50 10.33 -0.09 -10.99
C PHE A 50 9.97 -0.81 -9.71
N CYS A 51 10.21 -2.12 -9.68
CA CYS A 51 9.86 -2.98 -8.56
C CYS A 51 11.12 -3.36 -7.77
N LEU A 52 11.07 -3.19 -6.45
CA LEU A 52 12.08 -3.66 -5.53
C LEU A 52 11.65 -5.01 -4.96
N SER A 53 12.51 -6.02 -5.10
CA SER A 53 12.32 -7.30 -4.41
C SER A 53 12.53 -7.15 -2.91
N GLU A 54 12.02 -8.11 -2.13
CA GLU A 54 12.31 -8.23 -0.69
C GLU A 54 13.80 -8.06 -0.37
N LYS A 55 14.68 -8.74 -1.13
CA LYS A 55 16.13 -8.65 -0.94
C LYS A 55 16.66 -7.22 -1.14
N ALA A 56 16.19 -6.50 -2.16
CA ALA A 56 16.61 -5.12 -2.40
C ALA A 56 16.11 -4.17 -1.31
N ILE A 57 14.88 -4.39 -0.82
CA ILE A 57 14.29 -3.64 0.29
C ILE A 57 15.13 -3.83 1.56
N HIS A 58 15.44 -5.08 1.93
CA HIS A 58 16.26 -5.41 3.10
C HIS A 58 17.72 -4.94 2.96
N ALA A 59 18.22 -4.75 1.74
CA ALA A 59 19.53 -4.18 1.47
C ALA A 59 19.54 -2.64 1.52
N LEU A 60 18.43 -1.99 1.93
CA LEU A 60 18.27 -0.53 1.98
C LEU A 60 18.58 0.11 0.63
N ASP A 61 17.81 -0.25 -0.42
CA ASP A 61 18.00 0.30 -1.77
C ASP A 61 18.18 1.83 -1.71
N PRO A 62 19.32 2.35 -2.21
CA PRO A 62 19.70 3.73 -1.97
C PRO A 62 18.73 4.74 -2.59
N ARG A 63 18.00 4.35 -3.65
CA ARG A 63 16.98 5.21 -4.27
C ARG A 63 15.79 5.37 -3.33
N LEU A 64 15.34 4.28 -2.70
CA LEU A 64 14.24 4.36 -1.73
C LEU A 64 14.67 5.10 -0.46
N VAL A 65 15.88 4.84 0.04
CA VAL A 65 16.43 5.56 1.20
C VAL A 65 16.48 7.06 0.96
N GLU A 66 16.88 7.49 -0.24
CA GLU A 66 16.88 8.90 -0.64
C GLU A 66 15.47 9.52 -0.61
N LEU A 67 14.50 8.86 -1.25
CA LEU A 67 13.11 9.33 -1.31
C LEU A 67 12.46 9.42 0.08
N VAL A 68 12.74 8.45 0.94
CA VAL A 68 12.19 8.39 2.30
C VAL A 68 12.82 9.45 3.19
N ASN A 69 14.12 9.71 3.07
CA ASN A 69 14.80 10.69 3.92
C ASN A 69 14.56 12.15 3.51
N ASP A 70 14.10 12.40 2.29
CA ASP A 70 13.65 13.73 1.88
C ASP A 70 12.22 14.00 2.41
N PRO A 71 12.03 14.87 3.43
CA PRO A 71 10.72 15.11 4.02
C PRO A 71 9.75 15.83 3.07
N THR A 72 10.23 16.35 1.95
CA THR A 72 9.39 17.04 0.95
C THR A 72 8.74 16.08 -0.04
N VAL A 73 9.20 14.81 -0.09
CA VAL A 73 8.62 13.76 -0.93
C VAL A 73 7.32 13.26 -0.32
N ILE A 74 6.24 13.32 -1.11
CA ILE A 74 4.93 12.77 -0.76
C ILE A 74 4.75 11.41 -1.43
N PHE A 75 4.39 10.41 -0.64
CA PHE A 75 4.01 9.08 -1.10
C PHE A 75 2.53 9.06 -1.47
N LEU A 76 2.19 8.40 -2.56
CA LEU A 76 0.82 8.17 -3.00
C LEU A 76 0.53 6.68 -2.99
N ALA A 77 -0.65 6.36 -2.51
CA ALA A 77 -1.21 5.02 -2.58
C ALA A 77 -2.71 5.09 -2.88
N HIS A 78 -3.32 3.94 -3.15
CA HIS A 78 -4.77 3.80 -3.26
C HIS A 78 -5.24 2.92 -2.12
N ASN A 79 -5.99 3.49 -1.18
CA ASN A 79 -6.26 2.91 0.13
C ASN A 79 -5.00 2.81 1.01
N ALA A 80 -4.38 3.98 1.23
CA ALA A 80 -3.05 4.16 1.84
C ALA A 80 -2.90 3.55 3.25
N GLY A 81 -4.00 3.15 3.89
CA GLY A 81 -3.98 2.49 5.20
C GLY A 81 -3.24 1.15 5.18
N PHE A 82 -3.24 0.43 4.05
CA PHE A 82 -2.48 -0.80 3.89
C PHE A 82 -0.97 -0.51 3.81
N GLU A 83 -0.56 0.40 2.93
CA GLU A 83 0.84 0.76 2.71
C GLU A 83 1.45 1.38 3.97
N GLN A 84 0.70 2.21 4.70
CA GLN A 84 1.12 2.75 5.99
C GLN A 84 1.36 1.64 7.03
N ALA A 85 0.49 0.62 7.09
CA ALA A 85 0.67 -0.50 8.01
C ALA A 85 1.90 -1.34 7.61
N MET A 86 2.05 -1.66 6.33
CA MET A 86 3.23 -2.38 5.82
C MET A 86 4.52 -1.59 6.10
N TRP A 87 4.51 -0.28 5.90
CA TRP A 87 5.64 0.59 6.23
C TRP A 87 6.02 0.49 7.70
N ARG A 88 5.03 0.66 8.58
CA ARG A 88 5.24 0.66 10.03
C ARG A 88 5.79 -0.65 10.56
N PHE A 89 5.29 -1.79 10.09
CA PHE A 89 5.63 -3.11 10.63
C PHE A 89 6.75 -3.83 9.88
N HIS A 90 7.06 -3.46 8.63
CA HIS A 90 8.07 -4.16 7.83
C HIS A 90 9.22 -3.27 7.35
N MET A 91 9.00 -1.96 7.12
CA MET A 91 10.05 -1.05 6.62
C MET A 91 10.81 -0.38 7.76
N GLU A 92 10.10 0.14 8.76
CA GLU A 92 10.74 0.80 9.90
C GLU A 92 11.66 -0.15 10.71
N PRO A 93 11.26 -1.41 11.01
CA PRO A 93 12.12 -2.32 11.78
C PRO A 93 13.42 -2.71 11.08
N ILE A 94 13.48 -2.59 9.74
CA ILE A 94 14.68 -2.90 8.95
C ILE A 94 15.54 -1.66 8.64
N GLY A 95 15.17 -0.48 9.16
CA GLY A 95 16.00 0.71 9.14
C GLY A 95 15.55 1.84 8.20
N TYR A 96 14.42 1.73 7.52
CA TYR A 96 13.84 2.88 6.81
C TYR A 96 13.29 3.91 7.81
N ALA A 97 13.39 5.19 7.47
CA ALA A 97 12.81 6.23 8.32
C ALA A 97 11.27 6.13 8.35
N PRO A 98 10.62 6.51 9.46
CA PRO A 98 9.17 6.53 9.53
C PRO A 98 8.54 7.45 8.49
N LEU A 99 7.40 7.02 7.92
CA LEU A 99 6.58 7.85 7.03
C LEU A 99 5.29 8.26 7.74
N PRO A 100 5.23 9.48 8.31
CA PRO A 100 4.05 9.94 9.03
C PRO A 100 2.87 10.21 8.07
N PRO A 101 1.61 10.20 8.57
CA PRO A 101 0.40 10.39 7.75
C PRO A 101 0.42 11.60 6.81
N GLU A 102 1.06 12.70 7.23
CA GLU A 102 1.22 13.93 6.45
C GLU A 102 1.94 13.71 5.12
N ARG A 103 2.77 12.67 5.02
CA ARG A 103 3.54 12.33 3.82
C ARG A 103 2.82 11.35 2.90
N TRP A 104 1.57 11.01 3.15
CA TRP A 104 0.77 10.09 2.32
C TRP A 104 -0.40 10.77 1.65
N HIS A 105 -0.58 10.63 0.35
CA HIS A 105 -1.83 10.93 -0.35
C HIS A 105 -2.56 9.64 -0.71
N ASP A 106 -3.87 9.63 -0.50
CA ASP A 106 -4.71 8.47 -0.79
C ASP A 106 -5.70 8.79 -1.92
N THR A 107 -5.53 8.11 -3.04
CA THR A 107 -6.40 8.28 -4.21
C THR A 107 -7.79 7.69 -4.00
N MET A 108 -7.97 6.70 -3.11
CA MET A 108 -9.29 6.19 -2.73
C MET A 108 -10.06 7.23 -1.90
N ALA A 109 -9.37 7.93 -0.98
CA ALA A 109 -9.98 9.02 -0.24
C ALA A 109 -10.42 10.17 -1.18
N THR A 110 -9.58 10.52 -2.16
CA THR A 110 -9.98 11.47 -3.21
C THR A 110 -11.20 10.98 -3.99
N ALA A 111 -11.25 9.69 -4.35
CA ALA A 111 -12.39 9.13 -5.06
C ALA A 111 -13.69 9.24 -4.22
N ALA A 112 -13.62 8.93 -2.92
CA ALA A 112 -14.72 9.07 -1.99
C ALA A 112 -15.24 10.53 -1.93
N MET A 113 -14.34 11.50 -1.78
CA MET A 113 -14.68 12.93 -1.76
C MET A 113 -15.40 13.37 -3.04
N LYS A 114 -15.11 12.74 -4.17
CA LYS A 114 -15.68 13.06 -5.49
C LYS A 114 -16.86 12.18 -5.89
N ALA A 115 -17.37 11.35 -4.98
CA ALA A 115 -18.42 10.36 -5.25
C ALA A 115 -18.09 9.42 -6.43
N LEU A 116 -16.82 9.05 -6.57
CA LEU A 116 -16.33 8.09 -7.56
C LEU A 116 -16.23 6.69 -6.94
N PRO A 117 -16.14 5.62 -7.77
CA PRO A 117 -15.92 4.27 -7.27
C PRO A 117 -14.66 4.18 -6.40
N LEU A 118 -14.75 3.43 -5.29
CA LEU A 118 -13.65 3.33 -4.32
C LEU A 118 -12.59 2.29 -4.71
N GLY A 119 -12.94 1.25 -5.46
CA GLY A 119 -11.96 0.25 -5.88
C GLY A 119 -11.19 0.70 -7.12
N LEU A 120 -9.87 0.50 -7.14
CA LEU A 120 -8.98 0.96 -8.21
C LEU A 120 -9.47 0.56 -9.61
N ASP A 121 -9.80 -0.71 -9.82
CA ASP A 121 -10.33 -1.20 -11.12
C ASP A 121 -11.57 -0.43 -11.60
N ALA A 122 -12.54 -0.26 -10.69
CA ALA A 122 -13.79 0.43 -11.01
C ALA A 122 -13.56 1.92 -11.22
N LEU A 123 -12.62 2.51 -10.48
CA LEU A 123 -12.23 3.91 -10.57
C LEU A 123 -11.52 4.20 -11.89
N VAL A 124 -10.53 3.39 -12.27
CA VAL A 124 -9.82 3.45 -13.55
C VAL A 124 -10.81 3.36 -14.71
N SER A 125 -11.76 2.42 -14.63
CA SER A 125 -12.81 2.26 -15.64
C SER A 125 -13.73 3.48 -15.72
N ALA A 126 -14.18 4.00 -14.59
CA ALA A 126 -15.06 5.19 -14.53
C ALA A 126 -14.38 6.47 -15.01
N LEU A 127 -13.05 6.55 -14.89
CA LEU A 127 -12.24 7.66 -15.36
C LEU A 127 -11.75 7.50 -16.82
N GLU A 128 -12.16 6.41 -17.50
CA GLU A 128 -11.75 6.08 -18.87
C GLU A 128 -10.23 6.11 -19.08
N LEU A 129 -9.47 5.71 -18.05
CA LEU A 129 -8.02 5.71 -18.13
C LEU A 129 -7.53 4.60 -19.09
N PRO A 130 -6.40 4.81 -19.79
CA PRO A 130 -5.86 3.84 -20.75
C PRO A 130 -5.18 2.63 -20.07
N VAL A 131 -5.59 2.27 -18.85
CA VAL A 131 -5.09 1.13 -18.11
C VAL A 131 -6.10 0.00 -18.26
N LYS A 132 -5.62 -1.15 -18.73
CA LYS A 132 -6.46 -2.34 -18.91
C LYS A 132 -6.51 -3.13 -17.63
N LYS A 133 -7.70 -3.62 -17.30
CA LYS A 133 -7.89 -4.58 -16.21
C LYS A 133 -7.10 -5.87 -16.50
N ASP A 134 -6.13 -6.19 -15.66
CA ASP A 134 -5.38 -7.45 -15.73
C ASP A 134 -5.97 -8.49 -14.77
N MET A 135 -6.98 -9.20 -15.25
CA MET A 135 -7.65 -10.24 -14.47
C MET A 135 -6.72 -11.41 -14.13
N ASP A 136 -5.78 -11.74 -15.01
CA ASP A 136 -4.86 -12.86 -14.83
C ASP A 136 -3.77 -12.49 -13.83
N GLY A 137 -3.22 -11.28 -13.93
CA GLY A 137 -2.31 -10.70 -12.95
C GLY A 137 -2.93 -10.62 -11.57
N HIS A 138 -4.15 -10.10 -11.45
CA HIS A 138 -4.86 -10.05 -10.16
C HIS A 138 -5.11 -11.45 -9.57
N ARG A 139 -5.49 -12.43 -10.40
CA ARG A 139 -5.64 -13.82 -9.95
C ARG A 139 -4.31 -14.42 -9.50
N HIS A 140 -3.23 -14.11 -10.21
CA HIS A 140 -1.88 -14.56 -9.88
C HIS A 140 -1.40 -13.95 -8.55
N MET A 141 -1.56 -12.64 -8.37
CA MET A 141 -1.28 -11.95 -7.11
C MET A 141 -2.02 -12.60 -5.94
N LEU A 142 -3.32 -12.88 -6.08
CA LEU A 142 -4.10 -13.53 -5.01
C LEU A 142 -3.59 -14.94 -4.62
N ILE A 143 -2.93 -15.64 -5.55
CA ILE A 143 -2.25 -16.91 -5.25
C ILE A 143 -0.97 -16.62 -4.46
N MET A 144 -0.17 -15.64 -4.91
CA MET A 144 1.08 -15.24 -4.27
C MET A 144 0.90 -14.78 -2.81
N CYS A 145 -0.22 -14.13 -2.47
CA CYS A 145 -0.45 -13.63 -1.12
C CYS A 145 -0.79 -14.70 -0.06
N LYS A 146 -1.01 -15.96 -0.47
CA LYS A 146 -1.53 -17.03 0.42
C LYS A 146 -0.66 -18.27 0.38
N PRO A 147 -0.58 -19.03 1.49
CA PRO A 147 0.18 -20.27 1.48
C PRO A 147 -0.46 -21.27 0.50
N ASP A 148 0.36 -22.17 -0.04
CA ASP A 148 -0.11 -23.30 -0.82
C ASP A 148 -0.95 -24.27 0.05
N ARG A 149 -1.51 -25.30 -0.59
CA ARG A 149 -2.36 -26.29 0.09
C ARG A 149 -1.67 -27.04 1.25
N TYR A 150 -0.35 -27.00 1.33
CA TYR A 150 0.44 -27.62 2.39
C TYR A 150 0.88 -26.62 3.47
N GLY A 151 0.44 -25.36 3.38
CA GLY A 151 0.82 -24.30 4.31
C GLY A 151 2.18 -23.65 4.01
N GLY A 152 2.79 -23.97 2.86
CA GLY A 152 4.09 -23.47 2.42
C GLY A 152 4.00 -22.37 1.36
N TRP A 153 5.15 -21.97 0.83
CA TRP A 153 5.29 -20.86 -0.13
C TRP A 153 6.01 -21.30 -1.41
N SER A 154 5.88 -22.58 -1.78
CA SER A 154 6.65 -23.21 -2.87
C SER A 154 6.43 -22.56 -4.25
N HIS A 155 5.35 -21.82 -4.41
CA HIS A 155 5.01 -21.10 -5.62
C HIS A 155 5.72 -19.73 -5.74
N HIS A 156 6.43 -19.25 -4.71
CA HIS A 156 7.28 -18.04 -4.78
C HIS A 156 8.61 -18.30 -5.50
N ASN A 157 8.55 -18.92 -6.68
CA ASN A 157 9.70 -19.07 -7.57
C ASN A 157 9.91 -17.80 -8.41
N GLU A 158 11.08 -17.70 -9.04
CA GLU A 158 11.51 -16.54 -9.83
C GLU A 158 10.47 -16.13 -10.87
N PHE A 159 10.00 -17.07 -11.70
CA PHE A 159 8.99 -16.80 -12.72
C PHE A 159 7.70 -16.20 -12.16
N ASN A 160 7.21 -16.74 -11.04
CA ASN A 160 5.98 -16.24 -10.42
C ASN A 160 6.17 -14.88 -9.74
N LEU A 161 7.36 -14.61 -9.18
CA LEU A 161 7.71 -13.31 -8.62
C LEU A 161 7.86 -12.24 -9.72
N GLU A 162 8.47 -12.57 -10.85
CA GLU A 162 8.58 -11.65 -12.00
C GLU A 162 7.20 -11.18 -12.48
N LYS A 163 6.25 -12.11 -12.63
CA LYS A 163 4.86 -11.77 -12.97
C LYS A 163 4.18 -10.89 -11.93
N LEU A 164 4.44 -11.13 -10.65
CA LEU A 164 3.93 -10.30 -9.57
C LEU A 164 4.50 -8.87 -9.66
N TYR A 165 5.79 -8.74 -10.00
CA TYR A 165 6.45 -7.43 -10.14
C TYR A 165 5.88 -6.65 -11.34
N GLU A 166 5.59 -7.32 -12.45
CA GLU A 166 4.91 -6.72 -13.60
C GLU A 166 3.53 -6.21 -13.24
N TYR A 167 2.74 -7.02 -12.53
CA TYR A 167 1.41 -6.64 -12.04
C TYR A 167 1.47 -5.43 -11.10
N CYS A 168 2.34 -5.46 -10.09
CA CYS A 168 2.51 -4.38 -9.11
C CYS A 168 2.99 -3.06 -9.77
N ASN A 169 3.84 -3.13 -10.81
CA ASN A 169 4.20 -1.96 -11.62
C ASN A 169 3.01 -1.37 -12.38
N ALA A 170 2.13 -2.22 -12.92
CA ALA A 170 0.92 -1.77 -13.60
C ALA A 170 -0.07 -1.09 -12.63
N ASP A 171 -0.21 -1.60 -11.40
CA ASP A 171 -1.02 -0.97 -10.36
C ASP A 171 -0.46 0.40 -9.97
N CYS A 172 0.87 0.58 -9.85
CA CYS A 172 1.48 1.91 -9.70
C CYS A 172 1.09 2.89 -10.83
N ASP A 173 1.07 2.42 -12.08
CA ASP A 173 0.66 3.25 -13.22
C ASP A 173 -0.84 3.61 -13.16
N ALA A 174 -1.69 2.68 -12.74
CA ALA A 174 -3.12 2.89 -12.52
C ALA A 174 -3.41 3.92 -11.43
N GLN A 175 -2.71 3.81 -10.30
CA GLN A 175 -2.79 4.76 -9.19
C GLN A 175 -2.31 6.16 -9.61
N TYR A 176 -1.20 6.24 -10.37
CA TYR A 176 -0.73 7.51 -10.92
C TYR A 176 -1.73 8.14 -11.90
N GLY A 177 -2.32 7.34 -12.80
CA GLY A 177 -3.35 7.80 -13.72
C GLY A 177 -4.56 8.37 -12.97
N THR A 178 -5.01 7.65 -11.94
CA THR A 178 -6.09 8.09 -11.05
C THR A 178 -5.75 9.42 -10.38
N TYR A 179 -4.55 9.55 -9.80
CA TYR A 179 -4.11 10.81 -9.19
C TYR A 179 -4.04 11.95 -10.22
N THR A 180 -3.59 11.67 -11.43
CA THR A 180 -3.48 12.68 -12.49
C THR A 180 -4.86 13.22 -12.87
N ALA A 181 -5.86 12.35 -12.97
CA ALA A 181 -7.24 12.69 -13.31
C ALA A 181 -7.99 13.38 -12.16
N THR A 182 -7.76 12.96 -10.91
CA THR A 182 -8.56 13.40 -9.76
C THR A 182 -7.88 14.48 -8.91
N LYS A 183 -6.55 14.55 -8.93
CA LYS A 183 -5.69 15.34 -8.03
C LYS A 183 -5.83 14.91 -6.57
N GLY A 184 -5.12 15.58 -5.66
CA GLY A 184 -5.21 15.31 -4.22
C GLY A 184 -6.50 15.85 -3.59
N LEU A 185 -6.69 15.52 -2.32
CA LEU A 185 -7.69 16.15 -1.47
C LEU A 185 -7.48 17.68 -1.39
N GLY A 186 -8.57 18.43 -1.27
CA GLY A 186 -8.49 19.85 -0.93
C GLY A 186 -7.96 20.05 0.50
N ALA A 187 -7.48 21.25 0.84
CA ALA A 187 -6.76 21.49 2.10
C ALA A 187 -7.54 21.07 3.37
N SER A 188 -8.84 21.38 3.46
CA SER A 188 -9.68 21.02 4.61
C SER A 188 -9.93 19.51 4.72
N GLU A 189 -10.19 18.86 3.58
CA GLU A 189 -10.40 17.41 3.55
C GLU A 189 -9.09 16.67 3.83
N ARG A 190 -7.97 17.23 3.37
CA ARG A 190 -6.63 16.73 3.67
C ARG A 190 -6.32 16.78 5.16
N GLU A 191 -6.64 17.89 5.83
CA GLU A 191 -6.46 18.02 7.28
C GLU A 191 -7.30 16.98 8.05
N THR A 192 -8.57 16.82 7.65
CA THR A 192 -9.48 15.83 8.23
C THR A 192 -8.96 14.41 8.04
N TRP A 193 -8.52 14.07 6.82
CA TRP A 193 -7.96 12.76 6.51
C TRP A 193 -6.69 12.48 7.33
N VAL A 194 -5.76 13.45 7.44
CA VAL A 194 -4.54 13.27 8.25
C VAL A 194 -4.88 13.03 9.73
N LEU A 195 -5.86 13.76 10.28
CA LEU A 195 -6.32 13.57 11.65
C LEU A 195 -6.92 12.17 11.85
N ASP A 196 -7.78 11.74 10.93
CA ASP A 196 -8.35 10.39 10.94
C ASP A 196 -7.26 9.32 10.93
N GLN A 197 -6.27 9.42 10.04
CA GLN A 197 -5.15 8.49 9.99
C GLN A 197 -4.40 8.45 11.33
N LYS A 198 -4.07 9.60 11.92
CA LYS A 198 -3.40 9.65 13.24
C LYS A 198 -4.21 8.97 14.34
N ILE A 199 -5.54 9.15 14.34
CA ILE A 199 -6.44 8.52 15.32
C ILE A 199 -6.47 7.01 15.11
N ASN A 200 -6.63 6.55 13.87
CA ASN A 200 -6.65 5.13 13.51
C ASN A 200 -5.33 4.43 13.85
N GLN A 201 -4.19 5.06 13.55
CA GLN A 201 -2.86 4.54 13.87
C GLN A 201 -2.61 4.45 15.38
N ARG A 202 -3.11 5.43 16.16
CA ARG A 202 -3.00 5.41 17.63
C ARG A 202 -3.85 4.30 18.25
N GLY A 203 -5.03 4.05 17.68
CA GLY A 203 -6.02 3.15 18.23
C GLY A 203 -6.62 3.62 19.56
N ILE A 204 -7.39 2.73 20.18
CA ILE A 204 -7.98 2.91 21.51
C ILE A 204 -7.56 1.77 22.42
N LYS A 205 -7.32 2.08 23.70
CA LYS A 205 -7.10 1.04 24.71
C LYS A 205 -8.44 0.44 25.09
N ILE A 206 -8.47 -0.88 25.22
CA ILE A 206 -9.66 -1.65 25.59
C ILE A 206 -9.37 -2.36 26.90
N ASP A 207 -10.28 -2.27 27.86
CA ASP A 207 -10.23 -3.03 29.11
C ASP A 207 -10.64 -4.49 28.84
N ARG A 208 -9.63 -5.36 28.69
CA ARG A 208 -9.86 -6.77 28.38
C ARG A 208 -10.39 -7.55 29.59
N GLU A 209 -10.07 -7.14 30.81
CA GLU A 209 -10.55 -7.79 32.04
C GLU A 209 -12.06 -7.58 32.18
N PHE A 210 -12.51 -6.35 32.00
CA PHE A 210 -13.94 -6.02 32.01
C PHE A 210 -14.71 -6.78 30.92
N ILE A 211 -14.18 -6.84 29.69
CA ILE A 211 -14.81 -7.60 28.59
C ILE A 211 -14.94 -9.09 28.95
N HIS A 212 -13.88 -9.73 29.46
CA HIS A 212 -13.95 -11.14 29.84
C HIS A 212 -14.92 -11.38 30.98
N ALA A 213 -15.02 -10.47 31.96
CA ALA A 213 -16.00 -10.57 33.03
C ALA A 213 -17.44 -10.53 32.50
N CYS A 214 -17.72 -9.71 31.47
CA CYS A 214 -19.05 -9.59 30.86
C CYS A 214 -19.44 -10.77 29.97
N ILE A 215 -18.48 -11.43 29.30
CA ILE A 215 -18.75 -12.58 28.41
C ILE A 215 -19.08 -13.85 29.19
N ASN A 216 -18.58 -13.98 30.43
CA ASN A 216 -18.76 -15.15 31.27
C ASN A 216 -20.06 -15.12 32.12
N VAL A 217 -21.03 -14.27 31.75
CA VAL A 217 -22.36 -14.16 32.36
C VAL A 217 -23.39 -14.89 31.51
#